data_AF-A0A0A9ZI70-F1
#
_entry.id   AF-A0A0A9ZI70-F1
#
_cell.length_a   1.000
_cell.length_b   1.000
_cell.length_c   1.000
_cell.angle_alpha   90.00
_cell.angle_beta   90.00
_cell.angle_gamma   90.00
#
_symmetry.space_group_name_H-M   'P 1'
#
loop_
_entity.id
_entity.type
_entity.pdbx_description
1 polymer ?
#
loop_
_entity_poly.entity_id
_entity_poly.type
_entity_poly.pdbx_seq_one_letter_code
_entity_poly.pdbx_strand_id
1 'polypeptide(L)'
;DDDGDDDDVSNKISQEAYHRLNDSTQYNMLKKRLTDYSRRAYGKVHESREVIRTNVVCQRENAFYVDTVRLFRDRRYEYKAALKTWKKKLSAARTADEVKLFQSRCVQMESLQLAHKCILNSFYGYVMRRGSRWSSMEMAGIVTFLGASLIQMARALVQQIGVTL
;
A
#
# COMPACT_ATOMS: atom_id res chain seq x y z
N ASP A 1 19.48 22.18 10.00
CA ASP A 1 20.47 21.76 11.00
C ASP A 1 20.47 20.26 11.13
N ASP A 2 21.23 19.58 10.26
CA ASP A 2 22.13 18.45 10.58
C ASP A 2 22.57 17.76 9.26
N ASP A 3 23.33 18.48 8.42
CA ASP A 3 23.93 17.98 7.17
C ASP A 3 25.46 17.91 7.32
N GLY A 4 25.96 17.51 8.50
CA GLY A 4 27.35 17.77 8.90
C GLY A 4 28.20 16.58 9.33
N ASP A 5 27.73 15.33 9.27
CA ASP A 5 28.41 14.22 9.98
C ASP A 5 28.66 12.93 9.15
N ASP A 6 28.54 12.98 7.82
CA ASP A 6 28.81 11.80 6.96
C ASP A 6 30.29 11.64 6.56
N ASP A 7 31.10 12.71 6.61
CA ASP A 7 32.48 12.68 6.13
C ASP A 7 33.49 12.19 7.19
N ASP A 8 33.24 12.36 8.48
CA ASP A 8 34.19 11.98 9.56
C ASP A 8 34.19 10.47 9.86
N VAL A 9 33.12 9.75 9.51
CA VAL A 9 33.06 8.28 9.62
C VAL A 9 33.93 7.60 8.56
N SER A 10 34.17 8.26 7.42
CA SER A 10 34.91 7.70 6.29
C SER A 10 36.41 7.47 6.59
N ASN A 11 37.02 8.32 7.42
CA ASN A 11 38.45 8.27 7.74
C ASN A 11 38.82 7.33 8.90
N LYS A 12 37.85 6.90 9.72
CA LYS A 12 38.09 5.90 10.81
C LYS A 12 37.95 4.44 10.38
N ILE A 13 37.34 4.16 9.22
CA ILE A 13 37.13 2.78 8.72
C ILE A 13 38.45 2.15 8.22
N SER A 14 39.52 2.93 8.08
CA SER A 14 40.73 2.51 7.36
C SER A 14 41.65 1.48 8.07
N GLN A 15 41.30 0.96 9.26
CA GLN A 15 42.19 0.03 9.99
C GLN A 15 41.55 -1.29 10.46
N GLU A 16 40.25 -1.50 10.30
CA GLU A 16 39.60 -2.76 10.70
C GLU A 16 39.41 -3.71 9.51
N ALA A 17 39.77 -4.98 9.71
CA ALA A 17 39.57 -6.02 8.70
C ALA A 17 38.07 -6.19 8.39
N TYR A 18 37.72 -6.34 7.10
CA TYR A 18 36.33 -6.42 6.62
C TYR A 18 35.42 -7.34 7.45
N HIS A 19 35.92 -8.52 7.82
CA HIS A 19 35.18 -9.52 8.60
C HIS A 19 34.87 -9.11 10.06
N ARG A 20 35.51 -8.06 10.58
CA ARG A 20 35.28 -7.52 11.92
C ARG A 20 34.27 -6.38 11.93
N LEU A 21 33.90 -5.86 10.75
CA LEU A 21 32.88 -4.82 10.62
C LEU A 21 31.49 -5.41 10.91
N ASN A 22 30.55 -4.56 11.30
CA ASN A 22 29.14 -4.93 11.42
C ASN A 22 28.56 -5.35 10.06
N ASP A 23 27.63 -6.31 10.05
CA ASP A 23 26.97 -6.85 8.85
C ASP A 23 26.39 -5.76 7.94
N SER A 24 25.80 -4.70 8.53
CA SER A 24 25.27 -3.56 7.76
C SER A 24 26.37 -2.83 6.98
N THR A 25 27.51 -2.57 7.63
CA THR A 25 28.67 -1.91 7.01
C THR A 25 29.30 -2.81 5.95
N GLN A 26 29.47 -4.10 6.26
CA GLN A 26 29.96 -5.09 5.30
C GLN A 26 29.08 -5.16 4.04
N TYR A 27 27.76 -5.20 4.22
CA TYR A 27 26.78 -5.21 3.14
C TYR A 27 26.86 -3.94 2.29
N ASN A 28 26.93 -2.76 2.90
CA ASN A 28 26.99 -1.49 2.17
C ASN A 28 28.29 -1.36 1.34
N MET A 29 29.43 -1.77 1.90
CA MET A 29 30.70 -1.79 1.17
C MET A 29 30.68 -2.75 -0.01
N LEU A 30 30.13 -3.96 0.19
CA LEU A 30 29.98 -4.95 -0.87
C LEU A 30 29.03 -4.45 -1.97
N LYS A 31 27.87 -3.90 -1.59
CA LYS A 31 26.89 -3.34 -2.51
C LYS A 31 27.48 -2.23 -3.37
N LYS A 32 28.30 -1.34 -2.78
CA LYS A 32 29.01 -0.28 -3.51
C LYS A 32 29.96 -0.88 -4.56
N ARG A 33 30.84 -1.80 -4.15
CA ARG A 33 31.78 -2.46 -5.07
C ARG A 33 31.08 -3.24 -6.18
N LEU A 34 30.01 -3.97 -5.85
CA LEU A 34 29.22 -4.72 -6.84
C LEU A 34 28.53 -3.80 -7.84
N THR A 35 28.03 -2.65 -7.39
CA THR A 35 27.42 -1.64 -8.27
C THR A 35 28.44 -1.09 -9.27
N ASP A 36 29.64 -0.74 -8.80
CA ASP A 36 30.72 -0.23 -9.66
C ASP A 36 31.20 -1.28 -10.66
N TYR A 37 31.36 -2.52 -10.21
CA TYR A 37 31.71 -3.63 -11.09
C TYR A 37 30.63 -3.88 -12.15
N SER A 38 29.36 -3.88 -11.75
CA SER A 38 28.24 -4.13 -12.67
C SER A 38 28.15 -3.06 -13.76
N ARG A 39 28.39 -1.79 -13.42
CA ARG A 39 28.50 -0.70 -14.41
C ARG A 39 29.64 -0.92 -15.39
N ARG A 40 30.83 -1.31 -14.90
CA ARG A 40 32.03 -1.48 -15.74
C ARG A 40 31.95 -2.72 -16.64
N ALA A 41 31.52 -3.85 -16.09
CA ALA A 41 31.53 -5.14 -16.79
C ALA A 41 30.28 -5.37 -17.66
N TYR A 42 29.10 -4.93 -17.20
CA TYR A 42 27.82 -5.22 -17.85
C TYR A 42 27.10 -3.98 -18.39
N GLY A 43 27.59 -2.76 -18.11
CA GLY A 43 26.94 -1.52 -18.54
C GLY A 43 25.61 -1.22 -17.84
N LYS A 44 25.17 -2.05 -16.89
CA LYS A 44 23.89 -1.93 -16.18
C LYS A 44 24.04 -2.31 -14.71
N VAL A 45 23.26 -1.67 -13.85
CA VAL A 45 23.24 -1.93 -12.39
C VAL A 45 22.09 -2.87 -12.01
N HIS A 46 20.96 -2.75 -12.70
CA HIS A 46 19.75 -3.51 -12.40
C HIS A 46 19.27 -4.23 -13.64
N GLU A 47 18.79 -5.45 -13.44
CA GLU A 47 18.07 -6.25 -14.42
C GLU A 47 16.75 -6.68 -13.80
N SER A 48 15.65 -6.23 -14.41
CA SER A 48 14.30 -6.55 -13.95
C SER A 48 13.78 -7.74 -14.75
N ARG A 49 13.34 -8.79 -14.04
CA ARG A 49 12.69 -9.96 -14.64
C ARG A 49 11.39 -10.24 -13.92
N GLU A 50 10.32 -10.44 -14.70
CA GLU A 50 9.03 -10.89 -14.19
C GLU A 50 8.93 -12.41 -14.26
N VAL A 51 8.46 -13.03 -13.19
CA VAL A 51 8.27 -14.48 -13.10
C VAL A 51 6.92 -14.74 -12.46
N ILE A 52 6.05 -15.47 -13.17
CA ILE A 52 4.76 -15.88 -12.62
C ILE A 52 5.02 -16.94 -11.56
N ARG A 53 4.43 -16.73 -10.39
CA ARG A 53 4.48 -17.67 -9.26
C ARG A 53 3.07 -18.05 -8.86
N THR A 54 2.94 -19.27 -8.34
CA THR A 54 1.69 -19.79 -7.80
C THR A 54 1.86 -20.04 -6.31
N ASN A 55 0.81 -19.79 -5.54
CA ASN A 55 0.77 -20.14 -4.13
C ASN A 55 -0.63 -20.66 -3.76
N VAL A 56 -0.75 -21.36 -2.63
CA VAL A 56 -1.98 -21.99 -2.16
C VAL A 56 -2.54 -21.20 -0.99
N VAL A 57 -3.81 -20.82 -1.06
CA VAL A 57 -4.52 -20.14 0.04
C VAL A 57 -5.47 -21.13 0.71
N CYS A 58 -5.13 -21.57 1.91
CA CYS A 58 -5.96 -22.47 2.70
C CYS A 58 -7.30 -21.81 3.07
N GLN A 59 -8.41 -22.43 2.68
CA GLN A 59 -9.77 -21.94 3.00
C GLN A 59 -10.28 -22.39 4.39
N ARG A 60 -9.47 -23.18 5.12
CA ARG A 60 -9.80 -23.73 6.46
C ARG A 60 -8.99 -23.10 7.58
N GLU A 61 -8.09 -22.17 7.26
CA GLU A 61 -7.29 -21.44 8.24
C GLU A 61 -8.17 -20.53 9.11
N ASN A 62 -7.69 -20.16 10.31
CA ASN A 62 -8.41 -19.19 11.13
C ASN A 62 -8.58 -17.86 10.39
N ALA A 63 -9.83 -17.44 10.19
CA ALA A 63 -10.20 -16.30 9.37
C ALA A 63 -10.07 -14.92 10.05
N PHE A 64 -9.52 -14.84 11.27
CA PHE A 64 -9.42 -13.60 12.07
C PHE A 64 -8.97 -12.36 11.27
N TYR A 65 -7.93 -12.50 10.45
CA TYR A 65 -7.41 -11.38 9.66
C TYR A 65 -8.45 -10.90 8.63
N VAL A 66 -9.02 -11.83 7.87
CA VAL A 66 -10.01 -11.55 6.82
C VAL A 66 -11.30 -11.00 7.43
N ASP A 67 -11.73 -11.54 8.56
CA ASP A 67 -12.95 -11.11 9.25
C ASP A 67 -12.81 -9.70 9.83
N THR A 68 -11.61 -9.33 10.29
CA THR A 68 -11.32 -7.95 10.70
C THR A 68 -11.43 -6.99 9.52
N VAL A 69 -10.88 -7.35 8.35
CA VAL A 69 -11.01 -6.54 7.13
C VAL A 69 -12.48 -6.41 6.70
N ARG A 70 -13.25 -7.51 6.74
CA ARG A 70 -14.69 -7.51 6.43
C ARG A 70 -15.45 -6.57 7.36
N LEU A 71 -15.19 -6.62 8.66
CA LEU A 71 -15.82 -5.74 9.64
C LEU A 71 -15.56 -4.27 9.35
N PHE A 72 -14.32 -3.88 9.04
CA PHE A 72 -14.00 -2.50 8.66
C PHE A 72 -14.66 -2.07 7.35
N ARG A 73 -14.79 -2.99 6.38
CA ARG A 73 -15.47 -2.75 5.10
C ARG A 73 -16.96 -2.51 5.32
N ASP A 74 -17.60 -3.35 6.11
CA ASP A 74 -19.04 -3.31 6.32
C ASP A 74 -19.44 -2.06 7.12
N ARG A 75 -18.70 -1.72 8.19
CA ARG A 75 -18.85 -0.43 8.88
C ARG A 75 -18.66 0.77 7.96
N ARG A 76 -17.69 0.72 7.04
CA ARG A 76 -17.51 1.79 6.05
C ARG A 76 -18.74 1.92 5.15
N TYR A 77 -19.35 0.82 4.74
CA TYR A 77 -20.55 0.84 3.92
C TYR A 77 -21.75 1.44 4.65
N GLU A 78 -21.90 1.19 5.95
CA GLU A 78 -22.90 1.87 6.79
C GLU A 78 -22.72 3.39 6.74
N TYR A 79 -21.51 3.91 6.99
CA TYR A 79 -21.23 5.34 6.92
C TYR A 79 -21.43 5.91 5.51
N LYS A 80 -21.03 5.17 4.47
CA LYS A 80 -21.23 5.58 3.07
C LYS A 80 -22.72 5.65 2.70
N ALA A 81 -23.53 4.70 3.17
CA ALA A 81 -24.98 4.69 2.96
C ALA A 81 -25.68 5.81 3.73
N ALA A 82 -25.28 6.03 4.99
CA ALA A 82 -25.76 7.16 5.79
C ALA A 82 -25.41 8.50 5.10
N LEU A 83 -24.17 8.67 4.62
CA LEU A 83 -23.76 9.85 3.86
C LEU A 83 -24.66 10.11 2.66
N LYS A 84 -24.96 9.07 1.85
CA LYS A 84 -25.86 9.18 0.71
C LYS A 84 -27.26 9.65 1.14
N THR A 85 -27.77 9.11 2.24
CA THR A 85 -29.08 9.46 2.80
C THR A 85 -29.12 10.91 3.27
N TRP A 86 -28.10 11.36 4.00
CA TRP A 86 -28.01 12.74 4.47
C TRP A 86 -27.80 13.73 3.33
N LYS A 87 -27.02 13.39 2.29
CA LYS A 87 -26.90 14.21 1.07
C LYS A 87 -28.25 14.39 0.38
N LYS A 88 -29.07 13.34 0.29
CA LYS A 88 -30.44 13.41 -0.24
C LYS A 88 -31.34 14.31 0.62
N LYS A 89 -31.29 14.19 1.95
CA LYS A 89 -32.05 15.05 2.87
C LYS A 89 -31.62 16.52 2.76
N LEU A 90 -30.31 16.77 2.66
CA LEU A 90 -29.75 18.12 2.46
C LEU A 90 -30.26 18.75 1.16
N SER A 91 -30.32 17.99 0.06
CA SER A 91 -30.88 18.50 -1.21
C SER A 91 -32.38 18.80 -1.17
N ALA A 92 -33.11 18.24 -0.19
CA ALA A 92 -34.55 18.44 -0.02
C ALA A 92 -34.90 19.44 1.11
N ALA A 93 -33.90 19.94 1.85
CA ALA A 93 -34.08 20.84 2.97
C ALA A 93 -34.61 22.20 2.52
N ARG A 94 -35.51 22.79 3.30
CA ARG A 94 -36.13 24.08 2.97
C ARG A 94 -35.86 25.17 4.00
N THR A 95 -35.60 24.80 5.24
CA THR A 95 -35.32 25.74 6.33
C THR A 95 -33.80 25.87 6.56
N ALA A 96 -33.37 27.05 7.00
CA ALA A 96 -31.95 27.30 7.28
C ALA A 96 -31.39 26.37 8.38
N ASP A 97 -32.21 26.04 9.39
CA ASP A 97 -31.83 25.16 10.48
C ASP A 97 -31.65 23.70 10.02
N GLU A 98 -32.54 23.20 9.15
CA GLU A 98 -32.39 21.88 8.53
C GLU A 98 -31.14 21.79 7.67
N VAL A 99 -30.86 22.83 6.87
CA VAL A 99 -29.66 22.88 6.01
C VAL A 99 -28.40 22.77 6.88
N LYS A 100 -28.31 23.58 7.96
CA LYS A 100 -27.16 23.56 8.87
C LYS A 100 -27.00 22.20 9.55
N LEU A 101 -28.09 21.60 10.04
CA LEU A 101 -28.06 20.30 10.70
C LEU A 101 -27.64 19.18 9.72
N PHE A 102 -28.24 19.11 8.54
CA PHE A 102 -27.96 18.06 7.57
C PHE A 102 -26.57 18.21 6.94
N GLN A 103 -26.09 19.44 6.75
CA GLN A 103 -24.73 19.68 6.29
C GLN A 103 -23.71 19.18 7.32
N SER A 104 -23.92 19.47 8.62
CA SER A 104 -23.08 18.94 9.69
C SER A 104 -23.06 17.40 9.70
N ARG A 105 -24.23 16.75 9.53
CA ARG A 105 -24.30 15.28 9.43
C ARG A 105 -23.60 14.72 8.19
N CYS A 106 -23.67 15.41 7.05
CA CYS A 106 -22.93 15.00 5.85
C CYS A 106 -21.43 15.02 6.11
N VAL A 107 -20.89 16.11 6.67
CA VAL A 107 -19.46 16.21 6.98
C VAL A 107 -19.04 15.09 7.93
N GLN A 108 -19.80 14.86 9.01
CA GLN A 108 -19.50 13.80 9.98
C GLN A 108 -19.41 12.41 9.31
N MET A 109 -20.40 12.04 8.49
CA MET A 109 -20.42 10.73 7.83
C MET A 109 -19.35 10.60 6.74
N GLU A 110 -19.01 11.71 6.07
CA GLU A 110 -17.94 11.76 5.08
C GLU A 110 -16.57 11.54 5.73
N SER A 111 -16.30 12.22 6.86
CA SER A 111 -15.08 12.00 7.64
C SER A 111 -14.97 10.55 8.11
N LEU A 112 -16.05 9.97 8.67
CA LEU A 112 -16.04 8.60 9.17
C LEU A 112 -15.78 7.57 8.05
N GLN A 113 -16.45 7.69 6.90
CA GLN A 113 -16.22 6.74 5.80
C GLN A 113 -14.83 6.89 5.17
N LEU A 114 -14.29 8.11 5.11
CA LEU A 114 -12.93 8.36 4.60
C LEU A 114 -11.87 7.79 5.55
N ALA A 115 -12.03 8.00 6.87
CA ALA A 115 -11.15 7.39 7.86
C ALA A 115 -11.11 5.86 7.71
N HIS A 116 -12.28 5.22 7.56
CA HIS A 116 -12.35 3.77 7.33
C HIS A 116 -11.80 3.36 5.97
N LYS A 117 -11.92 4.20 4.92
CA LYS A 117 -11.27 3.96 3.61
C LYS A 117 -9.76 3.90 3.76
N CYS A 118 -9.17 4.84 4.50
CA CYS A 118 -7.73 4.88 4.74
C CYS A 118 -7.25 3.64 5.49
N ILE A 119 -7.97 3.21 6.54
CA ILE A 119 -7.64 1.99 7.28
C ILE A 119 -7.74 0.74 6.38
N LEU A 120 -8.80 0.65 5.55
CA LEU A 120 -8.98 -0.46 4.61
C LEU A 120 -7.84 -0.57 3.59
N ASN A 121 -7.44 0.55 3.01
CA ASN A 121 -6.32 0.58 2.08
C ASN A 121 -4.99 0.21 2.79
N SER A 122 -4.85 0.59 4.06
CA SER A 122 -3.69 0.24 4.87
C SER A 122 -3.58 -1.25 5.17
N PHE A 123 -4.67 -2.03 5.26
CA PHE A 123 -4.57 -3.49 5.44
C PHE A 123 -3.80 -4.16 4.28
N TYR A 124 -4.09 -3.76 3.04
CA TYR A 124 -3.36 -4.24 1.87
C TYR A 124 -1.87 -3.86 1.92
N GLY A 125 -1.54 -2.63 2.33
CA GLY A 125 -0.14 -2.20 2.44
C GLY A 125 0.60 -2.82 3.65
N TYR A 126 -0.14 -3.15 4.71
CA TYR A 126 0.42 -3.63 5.96
C TYR A 126 1.10 -5.00 5.82
N VAL A 127 0.60 -5.88 4.95
CA VAL A 127 1.23 -7.20 4.72
C VAL A 127 2.58 -7.12 4.01
N MET A 128 2.94 -5.96 3.46
CA MET A 128 4.24 -5.71 2.83
C MET A 128 5.15 -4.81 3.67
N ARG A 129 4.66 -4.30 4.82
CA ARG A 129 5.42 -3.35 5.63
C ARG A 129 6.56 -4.09 6.36
N ARG A 130 7.77 -3.53 6.28
CA ARG A 130 8.92 -4.01 7.08
C ARG A 130 8.57 -4.02 8.57
N GLY A 131 8.81 -5.13 9.25
CA GLY A 131 8.48 -5.31 10.67
C GLY A 131 7.00 -5.59 10.95
N SER A 132 6.18 -5.84 9.93
CA SER A 132 4.81 -6.31 10.11
C SER A 132 4.80 -7.70 10.76
N ARG A 133 3.87 -7.91 11.71
CA ARG A 133 3.67 -9.23 12.35
C ARG A 133 3.04 -10.24 11.41
N TRP A 134 2.29 -9.77 10.42
CA TRP A 134 1.62 -10.57 9.40
C TRP A 134 2.11 -10.15 8.02
N SER A 135 3.39 -10.41 7.75
CA SER A 135 4.04 -10.09 6.48
C SER A 135 3.87 -11.25 5.48
N SER A 136 3.35 -10.99 4.28
CA SER A 136 3.31 -11.96 3.18
C SER A 136 3.38 -11.26 1.83
N MET A 137 4.46 -11.53 1.10
CA MET A 137 4.65 -11.02 -0.26
C MET A 137 3.70 -11.69 -1.24
N GLU A 138 3.41 -12.97 -1.02
CA GLU A 138 2.56 -13.79 -1.85
C GLU A 138 1.11 -13.31 -1.78
N MET A 139 0.60 -13.02 -0.57
CA MET A 139 -0.74 -12.46 -0.41
C MET A 139 -0.87 -11.13 -1.14
N ALA A 140 0.10 -10.21 -0.98
CA ALA A 140 0.09 -8.94 -1.69
C ALA A 140 0.14 -9.11 -3.21
N GLY A 141 0.99 -10.01 -3.71
CA GLY A 141 1.13 -10.33 -5.12
C GLY A 141 -0.15 -10.93 -5.73
N ILE A 142 -0.82 -11.83 -5.01
CA ILE A 142 -2.09 -12.43 -5.46
C ILE A 142 -3.17 -11.34 -5.60
N VAL A 143 -3.28 -10.45 -4.61
CA VAL A 143 -4.31 -9.39 -4.60
C VAL A 143 -4.07 -8.39 -5.74
N THR A 144 -2.84 -7.95 -5.98
CA THR A 144 -2.52 -7.02 -7.07
C THR A 144 -2.71 -7.65 -8.43
N PHE A 145 -2.23 -8.88 -8.61
CA PHE A 145 -2.39 -9.61 -9.86
C PHE A 145 -3.87 -9.80 -10.21
N LEU A 146 -4.67 -10.27 -9.25
CA LEU A 146 -6.11 -10.44 -9.44
C LEU A 146 -6.82 -9.12 -9.74
N GLY A 147 -6.46 -8.04 -9.02
CA GLY A 147 -7.00 -6.70 -9.27
C GLY A 147 -6.69 -6.20 -10.68
N ALA A 148 -5.45 -6.39 -11.15
CA ALA A 148 -5.04 -6.04 -12.50
C ALA A 148 -5.80 -6.86 -13.55
N SER A 149 -5.94 -8.18 -13.35
CA SER A 149 -6.70 -9.06 -14.26
C SER A 149 -8.16 -8.64 -14.35
N LEU A 150 -8.82 -8.31 -13.23
CA LEU A 150 -10.21 -7.83 -13.23
C LEU A 150 -10.37 -6.53 -14.03
N ILE A 151 -9.44 -5.58 -13.87
CA ILE A 151 -9.47 -4.30 -14.60
C ILE A 151 -9.22 -4.54 -16.10
N GLN A 152 -8.29 -5.41 -16.46
CA GLN A 152 -8.01 -5.75 -17.86
C GLN A 152 -9.23 -6.41 -18.52
N MET A 153 -9.91 -7.33 -17.84
CA MET A 153 -11.15 -7.94 -18.34
C MET A 153 -12.26 -6.91 -18.51
N ALA A 154 -12.46 -6.03 -17.52
CA ALA A 154 -13.46 -4.96 -17.61
C ALA A 154 -13.15 -4.00 -18.78
N ARG A 155 -11.87 -3.62 -18.95
CA ARG A 155 -11.41 -2.77 -20.05
C ARG A 155 -11.69 -3.42 -21.40
N ALA A 156 -11.34 -4.70 -21.57
CA ALA A 156 -11.57 -5.42 -22.82
C ALA A 156 -13.05 -5.44 -23.21
N LEU A 157 -13.94 -5.65 -22.23
CA LEU A 157 -15.39 -5.58 -22.46
C LEU A 157 -15.85 -4.16 -22.85
N VAL A 158 -15.41 -3.13 -22.12
CA VAL A 158 -15.82 -1.74 -22.42
C VAL A 158 -15.32 -1.29 -23.79
N GLN A 159 -14.12 -1.74 -24.21
CA GLN A 159 -13.56 -1.44 -25.53
C GLN A 159 -14.37 -2.01 -26.70
N GLN A 160 -15.17 -3.07 -26.48
CA GLN A 160 -16.07 -3.60 -27.50
C GLN A 160 -17.31 -2.71 -27.70
N ILE A 161 -17.68 -1.91 -26.70
CA ILE A 161 -18.88 -1.08 -26.70
C ILE A 161 -18.54 0.38 -27.02
N GLY A 162 -17.37 0.86 -26.62
CA GLY A 162 -16.94 2.23 -26.84
C GLY A 162 -15.46 2.45 -26.54
N VAL A 163 -15.06 3.72 -26.41
CA VAL A 163 -13.67 4.10 -26.15
C VAL A 163 -13.45 4.30 -24.66
N THR A 164 -12.51 3.55 -24.08
CA THR A 164 -12.05 3.75 -22.71
C THR A 164 -11.13 4.98 -22.64
N LEU A 165 -11.48 5.96 -21.81
CA LEU A 165 -10.66 7.15 -21.51
C LEU A 165 -9.48 6.82 -20.58
#